data_AF-A0A0R3SKM2-F1
#
_entry.id   AF-A0A0R3SKM2-F1
#
_cell.length_a   1.000
_cell.length_b   1.000
_cell.length_c   1.000
_cell.angle_alpha   90.00
_cell.angle_beta   90.00
_cell.angle_gamma   90.00
#
_symmetry.space_group_name_H-M   'P 1'
#
loop_
_entity.id
_entity.type
_entity.pdbx_description
1 polymer ?
#
loop_
_entity_poly.entity_id
_entity_poly.type
_entity_poly.pdbx_seq_one_letter_code
_entity_poly.pdbx_strand_id
1 'polypeptide(L)'
;MSVSVLRTILQELQRASSSPQFRQNEHTTEQNCSPMHDSVQLADTYLTLLQSVARHRELVNTYRCREKTTSEAANLVGLSLPENYSDK
;
A
#
# COMPACT_ATOMS: atom_id res chain seq x y z
N MET A 1 5.64 -0.87 -12.34
CA MET A 1 6.34 -0.71 -11.04
C MET A 1 7.71 -0.13 -11.32
N SER A 2 8.13 0.91 -10.61
CA SER A 2 9.40 1.61 -10.90
C SER A 2 10.59 0.81 -10.37
N VAL A 3 11.65 0.68 -11.19
CA VAL A 3 12.92 0.01 -10.85
C VAL A 3 13.54 0.59 -9.57
N SER A 4 13.22 1.85 -9.23
CA SER A 4 13.65 2.49 -7.99
C SER A 4 13.16 1.77 -6.74
N VAL A 5 11.91 1.28 -6.71
CA VAL A 5 11.32 0.63 -5.53
C VAL A 5 12.00 -0.71 -5.25
N LEU A 6 12.28 -1.49 -6.30
CA LEU A 6 13.02 -2.76 -6.17
C LEU A 6 14.44 -2.55 -5.64
N ARG A 7 15.10 -1.46 -6.07
CA ARG A 7 16.44 -1.10 -5.55
C ARG A 7 16.39 -0.69 -4.09
N THR A 8 15.38 0.07 -3.67
CA THR A 8 15.21 0.44 -2.26
C THR A 8 14.99 -0.79 -1.38
N ILE A 9 14.16 -1.75 -1.84
CA ILE A 9 13.93 -3.00 -1.12
C ILE A 9 15.23 -3.82 -0.98
N LEU A 10 16.00 -3.95 -2.06
CA LEU A 10 17.29 -4.63 -2.04
C LEU A 10 18.28 -3.96 -1.09
N GLN A 11 18.30 -2.63 -1.06
CA GLN A 11 19.21 -1.85 -0.23
C GLN A 11 18.87 -1.96 1.26
N GLU A 12 17.58 -1.99 1.62
CA GLU A 12 17.14 -2.20 3.01
C GLU A 12 17.40 -3.63 3.48
N LEU A 13 17.22 -4.64 2.60
CA LEU A 13 17.60 -6.02 2.89
C LEU A 13 19.11 -6.16 3.18
N GLN A 14 19.95 -5.53 2.37
CA GLN A 14 21.40 -5.51 2.59
C GLN A 14 21.77 -4.80 3.89
N ARG A 15 21.10 -3.68 4.20
CA ARG A 15 21.34 -2.88 5.41
C ARG A 15 20.96 -3.62 6.69
N ALA A 16 19.83 -4.34 6.69
CA ALA A 16 19.39 -5.16 7.82
C ALA A 16 20.37 -6.30 8.12
N SER A 17 20.96 -6.91 7.08
CA SER A 17 21.93 -8.00 7.24
C SER A 17 23.31 -7.56 7.77
N SER A 18 23.63 -6.25 7.71
CA SER A 18 24.99 -5.75 7.97
C SER A 18 25.16 -4.97 9.27
N SER A 19 24.14 -4.87 10.13
CA SER A 19 24.26 -4.03 11.33
C SER A 19 25.15 -4.68 12.41
N PRO A 20 26.03 -3.91 13.07
CA PRO A 20 26.98 -4.44 14.05
C PRO A 20 26.31 -4.95 15.34
N GLN A 21 25.06 -4.54 15.62
CA GLN A 21 24.28 -5.06 16.75
C GLN A 21 23.96 -6.56 16.59
N PHE A 22 23.83 -7.06 15.36
CA PHE A 22 23.64 -8.49 15.10
C PHE A 22 24.90 -9.32 15.36
N ARG A 23 26.09 -8.71 15.33
CA ARG A 23 27.35 -9.44 15.57
C ARG A 23 27.79 -9.46 17.04
N GLN A 24 27.31 -8.53 17.86
CA GLN A 24 27.76 -8.37 19.25
C GLN A 24 26.94 -9.12 20.29
N ASN A 25 25.75 -9.60 19.93
CA ASN A 25 24.88 -10.30 20.87
C ASN A 25 25.17 -11.81 20.81
N GLU A 26 26.23 -12.23 21.52
CA GLU A 26 26.38 -13.62 21.95
C GLU A 26 25.24 -13.98 22.93
N HIS A 27 24.17 -14.53 22.35
CA HIS A 27 23.10 -15.38 22.92
C HIS A 27 22.86 -15.40 24.44
N THR A 28 21.62 -15.06 24.84
CA THR A 28 20.91 -15.77 25.91
C THR A 28 20.05 -16.88 25.30
N THR A 29 20.03 -18.03 25.96
CA THR A 29 19.67 -19.36 25.40
C THR A 29 18.22 -19.53 24.92
N GLU A 30 17.32 -18.57 25.17
CA GLU A 30 15.90 -18.70 24.84
C GLU A 30 15.42 -17.84 23.66
N GLN A 31 16.27 -16.97 23.09
CA GLN A 31 15.91 -16.15 21.93
C GLN A 31 16.83 -16.41 20.76
N ASN A 32 16.86 -17.66 20.29
CA ASN A 32 17.48 -17.97 19.00
C ASN A 32 16.51 -17.57 17.87
N CYS A 33 16.24 -16.27 17.72
CA CYS A 33 15.63 -15.74 16.50
C CYS A 33 16.72 -15.78 15.43
N SER A 34 16.74 -16.86 14.65
CA SER A 34 17.73 -17.04 13.59
C SER A 34 17.66 -15.85 12.61
N PRO A 35 18.75 -15.10 12.37
CA PRO A 35 18.76 -13.95 11.46
C PRO A 35 18.26 -14.26 10.03
N MET A 36 18.34 -15.53 9.63
CA MET A 36 17.76 -16.03 8.38
C MET A 36 16.24 -15.93 8.37
N HIS A 37 15.59 -16.20 9.50
CA HIS A 37 14.13 -16.13 9.64
C HIS A 37 13.63 -14.69 9.50
N ASP A 38 14.35 -13.72 10.07
CA ASP A 38 13.98 -12.30 9.99
C ASP A 38 14.02 -11.80 8.54
N SER A 39 15.04 -12.18 7.76
CA SER A 39 15.12 -11.77 6.34
C SER A 39 14.00 -12.35 5.48
N VAL A 40 13.59 -13.60 5.75
CA VAL A 40 12.48 -14.27 5.06
C VAL A 40 11.15 -13.64 5.45
N GLN A 41 10.92 -13.42 6.75
CA GLN A 41 9.72 -12.75 7.24
C GLN A 41 9.58 -11.33 6.68
N LEU A 42 10.70 -10.60 6.58
CA LEU A 42 10.72 -9.27 5.99
C LEU A 42 10.39 -9.33 4.49
N ALA A 43 10.99 -10.26 3.74
CA ALA A 43 10.67 -10.46 2.33
C ALA A 43 9.19 -10.82 2.11
N ASP A 44 8.63 -11.71 2.93
CA ASP A 44 7.22 -12.12 2.90
C ASP A 44 6.28 -10.96 3.24
N THR A 45 6.66 -10.12 4.20
CA THR A 45 5.91 -8.92 4.56
C THR A 45 5.84 -7.94 3.39
N TYR A 46 6.98 -7.69 2.73
CA TYR A 46 7.01 -6.83 1.54
C TYR A 46 6.26 -7.44 0.36
N LEU A 47 6.35 -8.75 0.14
CA LEU A 47 5.57 -9.44 -0.88
C LEU A 47 4.07 -9.25 -0.64
N THR A 48 3.63 -9.44 0.60
CA THR A 48 2.23 -9.24 1.02
C THR A 48 1.79 -7.80 0.80
N LEU A 49 2.63 -6.82 1.12
CA LEU A 49 2.36 -5.40 0.87
C LEU A 49 2.22 -5.10 -0.64
N LEU A 50 3.11 -5.64 -1.47
CA LEU A 50 3.04 -5.44 -2.92
C LEU A 50 1.75 -6.02 -3.51
N GLN A 51 1.36 -7.22 -3.06
CA GLN A 51 0.12 -7.86 -3.46
C GLN A 51 -1.12 -7.07 -3.01
N SER A 52 -1.12 -6.55 -1.77
CA SER A 52 -2.23 -5.77 -1.24
C SER A 52 -2.39 -4.45 -1.98
N VAL A 53 -1.30 -3.77 -2.33
CA VAL A 53 -1.31 -2.54 -3.13
C VAL A 53 -1.85 -2.80 -4.54
N ALA A 54 -1.44 -3.91 -5.17
CA ALA A 54 -1.95 -4.29 -6.49
C ALA A 54 -3.47 -4.52 -6.45
N ARG A 55 -3.94 -5.31 -5.48
CA ARG A 55 -5.38 -5.59 -5.27
C ARG A 55 -6.17 -4.33 -4.94
N HIS A 56 -5.61 -3.44 -4.11
CA HIS A 56 -6.24 -2.17 -3.78
C HIS A 56 -6.46 -1.32 -5.02
N ARG A 57 -5.45 -1.22 -5.91
CA ARG A 57 -5.58 -0.49 -7.17
C ARG A 57 -6.63 -1.07 -8.08
N GLU A 58 -6.70 -2.40 -8.16
CA GLU A 58 -7.74 -3.10 -8.92
C GLU A 58 -9.14 -2.77 -8.37
N LEU A 59 -9.34 -2.89 -7.04
CA LEU A 59 -10.61 -2.57 -6.40
C LEU A 59 -11.01 -1.10 -6.60
N VAL A 60 -10.06 -0.17 -6.44
CA VAL A 60 -10.30 1.24 -6.71
C VAL A 60 -10.64 1.44 -8.19
N ASN A 61 -9.95 0.81 -9.13
CA ASN A 61 -10.28 0.97 -10.54
C ASN A 61 -11.69 0.42 -10.88
N THR A 62 -12.07 -0.70 -10.28
CA THR A 62 -13.35 -1.37 -10.55
C THR A 62 -14.53 -0.68 -9.85
N TYR A 63 -14.34 -0.23 -8.61
CA TYR A 63 -15.43 0.23 -7.74
C TYR A 63 -15.34 1.69 -7.32
N ARG A 64 -14.30 2.44 -7.71
CA ARG A 64 -14.28 3.89 -7.50
C ARG A 64 -15.34 4.52 -8.38
N CYS A 65 -16.54 4.65 -7.82
CA CYS A 65 -17.57 5.50 -8.35
C CYS A 65 -17.03 6.94 -8.36
N ARG A 66 -17.14 7.60 -9.52
CA ARG A 66 -17.00 9.05 -9.59
C ARG A 66 -18.05 9.69 -8.67
N GLU A 67 -17.70 10.76 -7.98
CA GLU A 67 -18.71 11.63 -7.39
C GLU A 67 -19.66 12.09 -8.49
N LYS A 68 -20.95 11.82 -8.30
CA LYS A 68 -21.98 12.28 -9.23
C LYS A 68 -22.15 13.77 -9.04
N THR A 69 -22.31 14.49 -10.15
CA THR A 69 -22.67 15.91 -10.07
C THR A 69 -24.06 16.05 -9.43
N THR A 70 -24.37 17.22 -8.89
CA THR A 70 -25.71 17.52 -8.33
C THR A 70 -26.83 17.22 -9.33
N SER A 71 -26.59 17.46 -10.62
CA SER A 71 -27.52 17.11 -11.70
C SER A 71 -27.72 15.61 -11.87
N GLU A 72 -26.63 14.85 -11.91
CA GLU A 72 -26.70 13.38 -12.01
C GLU A 72 -27.36 12.74 -10.78
N ALA A 73 -27.12 13.31 -9.59
CA ALA A 73 -27.74 12.86 -8.35
C ALA A 73 -29.25 13.17 -8.33
N ALA A 74 -29.67 14.35 -8.79
CA ALA A 74 -31.09 14.71 -8.88
C ALA A 74 -31.83 13.81 -9.87
N ASN A 75 -31.25 13.56 -11.05
CA ASN A 75 -31.84 12.69 -12.06
C ASN A 75 -32.02 11.24 -11.57
N LEU A 76 -31.10 10.73 -10.74
CA LEU A 76 -31.22 9.38 -10.16
C LEU A 76 -32.45 9.19 -9.27
N VAL A 77 -32.92 10.26 -8.64
CA VAL A 77 -34.10 10.24 -7.76
C VAL A 77 -35.34 10.84 -8.43
N GLY A 78 -35.29 11.10 -9.74
CA GLY A 78 -36.41 11.68 -10.50
C GLY A 78 -36.67 13.16 -10.22
N LEU A 79 -35.65 13.89 -9.74
CA LEU A 79 -35.71 15.32 -9.47
C LEU A 79 -34.98 16.12 -10.56
N SER A 80 -35.44 17.34 -10.80
CA SER A 80 -34.80 18.31 -11.71
C SER A 80 -34.11 19.41 -10.92
N LEU A 81 -33.02 19.98 -11.44
CA LEU A 81 -32.40 21.16 -10.81
C LEU A 81 -33.27 22.40 -11.02
N PRO A 82 -33.40 23.29 -10.02
CA PRO A 82 -34.06 24.56 -10.20
C PRO A 82 -33.28 25.44 -11.20
N GLU A 83 -33.99 26.19 -12.03
CA GLU A 83 -33.38 27.16 -12.94
C GLU A 83 -32.73 28.29 -12.15
N ASN A 84 -31.48 28.60 -12.47
CA ASN A 84 -30.78 29.71 -11.85
C ASN A 84 -31.32 31.03 -12.43
N TYR A 85 -31.68 31.97 -11.56
CA TYR A 85 -32.29 33.26 -11.92
C TYR A 85 -31.37 34.24 -12.69
N SER A 86 -30.21 33.79 -13.16
CA SER A 86 -29.17 34.62 -13.79
C SER A 86 -29.25 34.69 -15.31
N ASP A 87 -30.03 33.82 -15.97
CA ASP A 87 -30.32 33.88 -17.40
C ASP A 87 -31.79 34.23 -17.58
N LYS A 88 -32.08 35.53 -17.71
CA LYS A 88 -33.33 36.01 -18.30
C LYS A 88 -33.10 36.29 -19.77
#